data_AF-A0A835JQ64-F1
#
_entry.id   AF-A0A835JQ64-F1
#
_cell.length_a   1.000
_cell.length_b   1.000
_cell.length_c   1.000
_cell.angle_alpha   90.00
_cell.angle_beta   90.00
_cell.angle_gamma   90.00
#
_symmetry.space_group_name_H-M   'P 1'
#
loop_
_entity.id
_entity.type
_entity.pdbx_description
1 polymer ?
#
loop_
_entity_poly.entity_id
_entity_poly.type
_entity_poly.pdbx_seq_one_letter_code
_entity_poly.pdbx_strand_id
1 'polypeptide(L)'
;MRIFHSAASLSILSYYAVSIPLVACLSYQDHMVSDINLHGVLLWASMGFLMPLGVITVRMSHREEGGRRKALIYLHFVLQILSVLLATTGAILSIKSFENSFYNNHQRIGLGLYGAIWVQAVAGFLRPHRGNKRRSTWYFVHWILGTVISLVGIINIYTGFSAYRRKMSRSTRLLAILFTAQVSFMAFVYLFQDRWEYMQQQGVILGNNEVPIAATASNQQNDQNQKVLVPERCGKRNSLRNLFD
;
A
#
# COMPACT_ATOMS: atom_id res chain seq x y z
N MET A 1 62.85 -43.38 -10.65
CA MET A 1 61.75 -43.21 -9.67
C MET A 1 61.36 -41.74 -9.37
N ARG A 2 62.17 -40.71 -9.70
CA ARG A 2 61.83 -39.29 -9.43
C ARG A 2 60.80 -38.64 -10.39
N ILE A 3 60.67 -39.15 -11.61
CA ILE A 3 59.80 -38.55 -12.65
C ILE A 3 58.30 -38.77 -12.36
N PHE A 4 57.92 -39.91 -11.77
CA PHE A 4 56.52 -40.21 -11.41
C PHE A 4 55.98 -39.35 -10.25
N HIS A 5 56.83 -38.93 -9.30
CA HIS A 5 56.41 -38.02 -8.23
C HIS A 5 56.15 -36.59 -8.73
N SER A 6 56.86 -36.15 -9.76
CA SER A 6 56.69 -34.81 -10.34
C SER A 6 55.40 -34.67 -11.16
N ALA A 7 54.96 -35.73 -11.85
CA ALA A 7 53.72 -35.71 -12.61
C ALA A 7 52.47 -35.73 -11.71
N ALA A 8 52.53 -36.47 -10.59
CA ALA A 8 51.45 -36.53 -9.61
C ALA A 8 51.25 -35.21 -8.84
N SER A 9 52.34 -34.47 -8.58
CA SER A 9 52.26 -33.15 -7.92
C SER A 9 51.70 -32.07 -8.84
N LEU A 10 52.02 -32.11 -10.13
CA LEU A 10 51.45 -31.21 -11.15
C LEU A 10 49.95 -31.46 -11.38
N SER A 11 49.50 -32.72 -11.39
CA SER A 11 48.07 -33.04 -11.54
C SER A 11 47.24 -32.58 -10.34
N ILE A 12 47.77 -32.76 -9.12
CA ILE A 12 47.12 -32.27 -7.89
C ILE A 12 47.02 -30.74 -7.86
N LEU A 13 48.11 -30.02 -8.20
CA LEU A 13 48.08 -28.55 -8.29
C LEU A 13 47.09 -28.05 -9.35
N SER A 14 47.03 -28.70 -10.51
CA SER A 14 46.09 -28.35 -11.58
C SER A 14 44.63 -28.59 -11.18
N TYR A 15 44.35 -29.66 -10.42
CA TYR A 15 43.03 -29.95 -9.87
C TYR A 15 42.58 -28.84 -8.92
N TYR A 16 43.39 -28.50 -7.92
CA TYR A 16 43.04 -27.42 -6.98
C TYR A 16 42.95 -26.04 -7.66
N ALA A 17 43.79 -25.77 -8.65
CA ALA A 17 43.76 -24.52 -9.41
C ALA A 17 42.46 -24.33 -10.22
N VAL A 18 41.76 -25.40 -10.57
CA VAL A 18 40.47 -25.35 -11.28
C VAL A 18 39.28 -25.53 -10.33
N SER A 19 39.39 -26.44 -9.36
CA SER A 19 38.31 -26.77 -8.43
C SER A 19 38.02 -25.65 -7.43
N ILE A 20 39.04 -24.94 -6.93
CA ILE A 20 38.83 -23.85 -5.96
C ILE A 20 38.07 -22.67 -6.60
N PRO A 21 38.47 -22.14 -7.77
CA PRO A 21 37.69 -21.11 -8.45
C PRO A 21 36.28 -21.57 -8.84
N LEU A 22 36.12 -22.84 -9.24
CA LEU A 22 34.81 -23.38 -9.61
C LEU A 22 33.87 -23.47 -8.39
N VAL A 23 34.33 -24.01 -7.26
CA VAL A 23 33.53 -24.10 -6.03
C VAL A 23 33.19 -22.71 -5.50
N ALA A 24 34.13 -21.75 -5.56
CA ALA A 24 33.87 -20.36 -5.19
C ALA A 24 32.86 -19.69 -6.15
N CYS A 25 32.91 -20.01 -7.44
CA CYS A 25 31.96 -19.51 -8.43
C CYS A 25 30.54 -20.07 -8.19
N LEU A 26 30.43 -21.36 -7.89
CA LEU A 26 29.15 -22.00 -7.56
C LEU A 26 28.55 -21.44 -6.27
N SER A 27 29.34 -21.27 -5.20
CA SER A 27 28.85 -20.69 -3.94
C SER A 27 28.45 -19.22 -4.10
N TYR A 28 29.18 -18.45 -4.89
CA TYR A 28 28.81 -17.07 -5.24
C TYR A 28 27.49 -17.02 -6.02
N GLN A 29 27.29 -17.93 -6.99
CA GLN A 29 26.06 -18.03 -7.76
C GLN A 29 24.85 -18.37 -6.87
N ASP A 30 25.01 -19.31 -5.93
CA ASP A 30 23.95 -19.66 -4.98
C ASP A 30 23.59 -18.49 -4.05
N HIS A 31 24.59 -17.76 -3.55
CA HIS A 31 24.37 -16.56 -2.74
C HIS A 31 23.61 -15.47 -3.51
N MET A 32 24.00 -15.22 -4.77
CA MET A 32 23.32 -14.24 -5.62
C MET A 32 21.86 -14.63 -5.89
N VAL A 33 21.57 -15.91 -6.14
CA VAL A 33 20.19 -16.39 -6.33
C VAL A 33 19.36 -16.19 -5.07
N SER A 34 19.92 -16.50 -3.91
CA SER A 34 19.28 -16.27 -2.60
C SER A 34 18.96 -14.79 -2.39
N ASP A 35 19.94 -13.91 -2.62
CA ASP A 35 19.78 -12.46 -2.46
C ASP A 35 18.70 -11.89 -3.39
N ILE A 36 18.64 -12.36 -4.64
CA ILE A 36 17.60 -11.94 -5.60
C ILE A 36 16.21 -12.36 -5.13
N ASN A 37 16.06 -13.60 -4.64
CA ASN A 37 14.78 -14.07 -4.11
C ASN A 37 14.37 -13.27 -2.86
N LEU A 38 15.32 -13.05 -1.94
CA LEU A 38 15.08 -12.29 -0.72
C LEU A 38 14.69 -10.83 -1.01
N HIS A 39 15.40 -10.16 -1.94
CA HIS A 39 15.04 -8.82 -2.42
C HIS A 39 13.59 -8.78 -2.93
N GLY A 40 13.21 -9.75 -3.76
CA GLY A 40 11.86 -9.86 -4.31
C GLY A 40 10.80 -10.02 -3.21
N VAL A 41 11.02 -10.92 -2.24
CA VAL A 41 10.10 -11.16 -1.12
C VAL A 41 9.97 -9.92 -0.22
N LEU A 42 11.10 -9.29 0.13
CA LEU A 42 11.11 -8.08 0.96
C LEU A 42 10.33 -6.94 0.31
N LEU A 43 10.56 -6.69 -0.99
CA LEU A 43 9.89 -5.59 -1.69
C LEU A 43 8.43 -5.90 -2.05
N TRP A 44 8.07 -7.16 -2.25
CA TRP A 44 6.66 -7.56 -2.30
C TRP A 44 5.97 -7.27 -0.98
N ALA A 45 6.51 -7.78 0.15
CA ALA A 45 5.91 -7.58 1.47
C ALA A 45 5.81 -6.08 1.82
N SER A 46 6.85 -5.30 1.52
CA SER A 46 6.87 -3.84 1.71
C SER A 46 5.86 -3.12 0.82
N MET A 47 6.12 -3.09 -0.50
CA MET A 47 5.48 -2.17 -1.45
C MET A 47 4.22 -2.76 -2.05
N GLY A 48 4.14 -4.08 -2.14
CA GLY A 48 2.99 -4.81 -2.64
C GLY A 48 1.90 -5.03 -1.60
N PHE A 49 2.25 -5.07 -0.31
CA PHE A 49 1.31 -5.42 0.76
C PHE A 49 1.23 -4.38 1.90
N LEU A 50 2.30 -4.16 2.66
CA LEU A 50 2.24 -3.30 3.85
C LEU A 50 1.92 -1.84 3.52
N MET A 51 2.55 -1.28 2.49
CA MET A 51 2.33 0.12 2.09
C MET A 51 0.88 0.36 1.62
N PRO A 52 0.31 -0.44 0.69
CA PRO A 52 -1.08 -0.23 0.29
C PRO A 52 -2.07 -0.60 1.40
N LEU A 53 -1.75 -1.57 2.28
CA LEU A 53 -2.56 -1.85 3.46
C LEU A 53 -2.61 -0.65 4.41
N GLY A 54 -1.47 0.01 4.65
CA GLY A 54 -1.42 1.25 5.43
C GLY A 54 -2.29 2.35 4.83
N VAL A 55 -2.31 2.51 3.50
CA VAL A 55 -3.19 3.46 2.80
C VAL A 55 -4.67 3.12 3.02
N ILE A 56 -5.04 1.84 2.87
CA ILE A 56 -6.40 1.34 3.14
C ILE A 56 -6.80 1.61 4.59
N THR A 57 -5.92 1.32 5.56
CA THR A 57 -6.18 1.51 7.00
C THR A 57 -6.42 2.98 7.36
N VAL A 58 -5.58 3.91 6.89
CA VAL A 58 -5.77 5.33 7.22
C VAL A 58 -7.03 5.90 6.58
N ARG A 59 -7.39 5.42 5.38
CA ARG A 59 -8.65 5.79 4.73
C ARG A 59 -9.86 5.36 5.57
N MET A 60 -9.85 4.16 6.16
CA MET A 60 -10.92 3.71 7.07
C MET A 60 -11.08 4.64 8.28
N SER A 61 -10.00 5.27 8.75
CA SER A 61 -10.06 6.18 9.90
C SER A 61 -10.94 7.42 9.67
N HIS A 62 -11.28 7.75 8.43
CA HIS A 62 -12.17 8.87 8.11
C HIS A 62 -13.63 8.61 8.51
N ARG A 63 -14.02 7.34 8.62
CA ARG A 63 -15.38 6.90 8.98
C ARG A 63 -15.53 6.65 10.48
N GLU A 64 -14.48 6.94 11.23
CA GLU A 64 -14.34 6.58 12.62
C GLU A 64 -14.15 7.79 13.52
N GLU A 65 -14.60 7.67 14.75
CA GLU A 65 -14.48 8.71 15.77
C GLU A 65 -13.75 8.22 17.01
N GLY A 66 -13.43 9.15 17.91
CA GLY A 66 -12.85 8.86 19.21
C GLY A 66 -11.57 8.00 19.16
N GLY A 67 -11.56 6.93 19.96
CA GLY A 67 -10.43 6.01 20.11
C GLY A 67 -10.15 5.18 18.86
N ARG A 68 -11.19 4.72 18.16
CA ARG A 68 -11.05 3.85 16.98
C ARG A 68 -10.32 4.55 15.83
N ARG A 69 -10.64 5.82 15.60
CA ARG A 69 -9.90 6.67 14.64
C ARG A 69 -8.41 6.77 14.99
N LYS A 70 -8.08 7.00 16.27
CA LYS A 70 -6.69 7.11 16.73
C LYS A 70 -5.95 5.78 16.53
N ALA A 71 -6.59 4.66 16.84
CA ALA A 71 -6.03 3.32 16.65
C ALA A 71 -5.70 3.04 15.17
N LEU A 72 -6.60 3.38 14.23
CA LEU A 72 -6.34 3.20 12.80
C LEU A 72 -5.21 4.09 12.27
N ILE A 73 -5.09 5.33 12.77
CA ILE A 73 -3.95 6.20 12.43
C ILE A 73 -2.64 5.63 12.97
N TYR A 74 -2.65 5.09 14.19
CA TYR A 74 -1.46 4.43 14.77
C TYR A 74 -1.09 3.16 14.01
N LEU A 75 -2.07 2.33 13.64
CA LEU A 75 -1.86 1.15 12.82
C LEU A 75 -1.27 1.51 11.46
N HIS A 76 -1.79 2.54 10.79
CA HIS A 76 -1.18 3.07 9.57
C HIS A 76 0.30 3.40 9.79
N PHE A 77 0.61 4.16 10.83
CA PHE A 77 1.98 4.55 11.13
C PHE A 77 2.92 3.35 11.34
N VAL A 78 2.48 2.34 12.12
CA VAL A 78 3.25 1.10 12.33
C VAL A 78 3.46 0.34 11.02
N LEU A 79 2.41 0.16 10.22
CA LEU A 79 2.51 -0.49 8.91
C LEU A 79 3.50 0.24 7.98
N GLN A 80 3.50 1.57 7.99
CA GLN A 80 4.45 2.34 7.18
C GLN A 80 5.88 2.26 7.68
N ILE A 81 6.12 2.23 9.00
CA ILE A 81 7.47 1.98 9.53
C ILE A 81 7.97 0.61 9.07
N LEU A 82 7.17 -0.44 9.25
CA LEU A 82 7.55 -1.79 8.83
C LEU A 82 7.81 -1.85 7.32
N SER A 83 6.97 -1.19 6.51
CA SER A 83 7.20 -1.12 5.07
C SER A 83 8.51 -0.41 4.71
N VAL A 84 8.80 0.75 5.32
CA VAL A 84 10.05 1.51 5.08
C VAL A 84 11.28 0.68 5.49
N LEU A 85 11.21 -0.05 6.61
CA LEU A 85 12.30 -0.93 7.04
C LEU A 85 12.55 -2.06 6.03
N LEU A 86 11.50 -2.76 5.58
CA LEU A 86 11.64 -3.81 4.58
C LEU A 86 12.13 -3.26 3.22
N ALA A 87 11.63 -2.10 2.78
CA ALA A 87 12.11 -1.41 1.59
C ALA A 87 13.58 -1.06 1.69
N THR A 88 14.01 -0.56 2.85
CA THR A 88 15.41 -0.21 3.13
C THR A 88 16.30 -1.45 3.09
N THR A 89 15.90 -2.53 3.75
CA THR A 89 16.65 -3.80 3.71
C THR A 89 16.76 -4.33 2.28
N GLY A 90 15.67 -4.33 1.51
CA GLY A 90 15.68 -4.76 0.11
C GLY A 90 16.54 -3.87 -0.78
N ALA A 91 16.54 -2.56 -0.56
CA ALA A 91 17.39 -1.62 -1.29
C ALA A 91 18.88 -1.81 -0.95
N ILE A 92 19.23 -1.96 0.33
CA ILE A 92 20.61 -2.25 0.77
C ILE A 92 21.09 -3.57 0.16
N LEU A 93 20.25 -4.61 0.20
CA LEU A 93 20.56 -5.90 -0.41
C LEU A 93 20.84 -5.75 -1.92
N SER A 94 20.01 -4.98 -2.64
CA SER A 94 20.24 -4.71 -4.05
C SER A 94 21.53 -3.95 -4.34
N ILE A 95 21.88 -2.97 -3.50
CA ILE A 95 23.09 -2.17 -3.67
C ILE A 95 24.35 -2.99 -3.41
N LYS A 96 24.32 -3.87 -2.39
CA LYS A 96 25.49 -4.65 -1.99
C LYS A 96 25.70 -5.91 -2.83
N SER A 97 24.61 -6.57 -3.27
CA SER A 97 24.70 -7.90 -3.86
C SER A 97 24.52 -7.94 -5.38
N PHE A 98 24.00 -6.88 -6.01
CA PHE A 98 23.69 -6.90 -7.46
C PHE A 98 24.54 -5.93 -8.27
N GLU A 99 24.74 -6.26 -9.54
CA GLU A 99 25.30 -5.33 -10.52
C GLU A 99 24.27 -4.25 -10.90
N ASN A 100 24.49 -3.05 -10.40
CA ASN A 100 23.61 -1.89 -10.61
C ASN A 100 24.05 -1.08 -11.84
N SER A 101 23.87 -1.67 -13.03
CA SER A 101 24.19 -1.00 -14.30
C SER A 101 23.10 -0.03 -14.78
N PHE A 102 21.93 -0.01 -14.13
CA PHE A 102 20.79 0.88 -14.40
C PHE A 102 20.26 0.90 -15.84
N TYR A 103 20.61 -0.11 -16.66
CA TYR A 103 20.09 -0.26 -18.02
C TYR A 103 18.62 -0.69 -18.06
N ASN A 104 18.10 -1.26 -16.97
CA ASN A 104 16.70 -1.71 -16.93
C ASN A 104 15.81 -0.73 -16.14
N ASN A 105 14.55 -0.62 -16.57
CA ASN A 105 13.56 0.27 -15.96
C ASN A 105 13.31 -0.04 -14.48
N HIS A 106 13.40 -1.30 -14.07
CA HIS A 106 13.17 -1.72 -12.68
C HIS A 106 14.17 -1.07 -11.72
N GLN A 107 15.47 -1.05 -12.06
CA GLN A 107 16.51 -0.40 -11.25
C GLN A 107 16.30 1.13 -11.17
N ARG A 108 16.00 1.76 -12.31
CA ARG A 108 15.79 3.21 -12.38
C ARG A 108 14.57 3.66 -11.57
N ILE A 109 13.44 2.97 -11.74
CA ILE A 109 12.21 3.21 -10.98
C ILE A 109 12.45 2.89 -9.50
N GLY A 110 13.09 1.76 -9.19
CA GLY A 110 13.37 1.33 -7.82
C GLY A 110 14.21 2.34 -7.02
N LEU A 111 15.27 2.90 -7.63
CA LEU A 111 16.08 3.92 -6.98
C LEU A 111 15.30 5.20 -6.69
N GLY A 112 14.55 5.71 -7.68
CA GLY A 112 13.71 6.90 -7.49
C GLY A 112 12.61 6.67 -6.46
N LEU A 113 11.99 5.49 -6.49
CA LEU A 113 10.97 5.07 -5.54
C LEU A 113 11.52 5.00 -4.11
N TYR A 114 12.73 4.46 -3.92
CA TYR A 114 13.35 4.38 -2.61
C TYR A 114 13.58 5.76 -1.98
N GLY A 115 14.07 6.72 -2.76
CA GLY A 115 14.16 8.12 -2.33
C GLY A 115 12.78 8.70 -1.96
N ALA A 116 11.77 8.46 -2.78
CA ALA A 116 10.41 8.94 -2.55
C ALA A 116 9.78 8.35 -1.27
N ILE A 117 10.03 7.07 -0.96
CA ILE A 117 9.58 6.41 0.28
C ILE A 117 10.10 7.15 1.51
N TRP A 118 11.39 7.51 1.54
CA TRP A 118 11.98 8.24 2.65
C TRP A 118 11.43 9.67 2.77
N VAL A 119 11.26 10.37 1.65
CA VAL A 119 10.60 11.70 1.64
C VAL A 119 9.20 11.60 2.23
N GLN A 120 8.41 10.61 1.81
CA GLN A 120 7.06 10.38 2.32
C GLN A 120 7.04 10.01 3.81
N ALA A 121 8.00 9.21 4.28
CA ALA A 121 8.14 8.84 5.69
C ALA A 121 8.45 10.08 6.54
N VAL A 122 9.46 10.87 6.17
CA VAL A 122 9.81 12.12 6.85
C VAL A 122 8.64 13.09 6.85
N ALA A 123 7.95 13.26 5.71
CA ALA A 123 6.73 14.07 5.64
C ALA A 123 5.66 13.56 6.62
N GLY A 124 5.50 12.24 6.77
CA GLY A 124 4.63 11.60 7.75
C GLY A 124 4.95 11.98 9.20
N PHE A 125 6.24 11.97 9.57
CA PHE A 125 6.70 12.38 10.91
C PHE A 125 6.50 13.88 11.18
N LEU A 126 6.64 14.73 10.15
CA LEU A 126 6.45 16.17 10.25
C LEU A 126 4.97 16.61 10.20
N ARG A 127 4.04 15.70 10.52
CA ARG A 127 2.59 15.95 10.51
C ARG A 127 2.20 17.13 11.42
N PRO A 128 1.63 18.22 10.89
CA PRO A 128 1.25 19.38 11.68
C PRO A 128 0.10 19.12 12.66
N HIS A 129 0.07 19.88 13.76
CA HIS A 129 -1.02 19.92 14.73
C HIS A 129 -2.36 20.37 14.09
N ARG A 130 -3.48 19.91 14.68
CA ARG A 130 -4.83 20.30 14.23
C ARG A 130 -5.05 21.81 14.38
N GLY A 131 -5.88 22.40 13.51
CA GLY A 131 -6.20 23.83 13.50
C GLY A 131 -5.26 24.71 12.65
N ASN A 132 -4.13 24.18 12.16
CA ASN A 132 -3.21 24.94 11.31
C ASN A 132 -3.56 24.78 9.82
N LYS A 133 -3.60 25.87 9.05
CA LYS A 133 -3.78 25.85 7.57
C LYS A 133 -2.76 24.94 6.88
N ARG A 134 -1.51 24.89 7.39
CA ARG A 134 -0.44 23.98 6.92
C ARG A 134 -0.85 22.51 6.94
N ARG A 135 -1.75 22.11 7.85
CA ARG A 135 -2.21 20.71 7.96
C ARG A 135 -3.03 20.28 6.75
N SER A 136 -3.82 21.17 6.15
CA SER A 136 -4.60 20.86 4.96
C SER A 136 -3.68 20.62 3.75
N THR A 137 -2.74 21.54 3.51
CA THR A 137 -1.72 21.40 2.47
C THR A 137 -0.87 20.14 2.68
N TRP A 138 -0.39 19.90 3.90
CA TRP A 138 0.34 18.68 4.25
C TRP A 138 -0.49 17.44 3.96
N TYR A 139 -1.76 17.41 4.35
CA TYR A 139 -2.63 16.25 4.14
C TYR A 139 -2.80 15.96 2.65
N PHE A 140 -3.09 16.99 1.84
CA PHE A 140 -3.25 16.84 0.40
C PHE A 140 -1.97 16.29 -0.26
N VAL A 141 -0.82 16.91 0.02
CA VAL A 141 0.48 16.49 -0.54
C VAL A 141 0.87 15.09 -0.07
N HIS A 142 0.74 14.80 1.23
CA HIS A 142 1.08 13.49 1.79
C HIS A 142 0.16 12.40 1.24
N TRP A 143 -1.13 12.68 1.07
CA TRP A 143 -2.09 11.74 0.50
C TRP A 143 -1.79 11.42 -0.97
N ILE A 144 -1.59 12.44 -1.81
CA ILE A 144 -1.32 12.21 -3.23
C ILE A 144 0.04 11.52 -3.43
N LEU A 145 1.08 11.98 -2.73
CA LEU A 145 2.42 11.41 -2.83
C LEU A 145 2.43 9.95 -2.38
N GLY A 146 1.80 9.64 -1.24
CA GLY A 146 1.69 8.26 -0.73
C GLY A 146 0.92 7.33 -1.67
N THR A 147 -0.12 7.85 -2.34
CA THR A 147 -0.88 7.11 -3.35
C THR A 147 -0.01 6.81 -4.57
N VAL A 148 0.68 7.83 -5.11
CA VAL A 148 1.60 7.66 -6.25
C VAL A 148 2.72 6.68 -5.93
N ILE A 149 3.36 6.81 -4.77
CA ILE A 149 4.42 5.89 -4.30
C ILE A 149 3.91 4.45 -4.24
N SER A 150 2.70 4.23 -3.73
CA SER A 150 2.10 2.89 -3.66
C SER A 150 1.86 2.30 -5.06
N LEU A 151 1.32 3.08 -5.99
CA LEU A 151 1.09 2.66 -7.37
C LEU A 151 2.41 2.36 -8.11
N VAL A 152 3.39 3.25 -7.98
CA VAL A 152 4.73 3.06 -8.57
C VAL A 152 5.41 1.84 -7.97
N GLY A 153 5.21 1.56 -6.68
CA GLY A 153 5.67 0.33 -6.02
C GLY A 153 5.11 -0.94 -6.65
N ILE A 154 3.79 -0.99 -6.88
CA ILE A 154 3.13 -2.10 -7.57
C ILE A 154 3.69 -2.27 -8.99
N ILE A 155 3.80 -1.18 -9.75
CA ILE A 155 4.40 -1.20 -11.11
C ILE A 155 5.84 -1.73 -11.05
N ASN A 156 6.63 -1.28 -10.07
CA ASN A 156 8.02 -1.69 -9.95
C ASN A 156 8.14 -3.20 -9.67
N ILE A 157 7.22 -3.80 -8.91
CA ILE A 157 7.17 -5.25 -8.70
C ILE A 157 6.92 -6.00 -10.01
N TYR A 158 5.99 -5.55 -10.86
CA TYR A 158 5.78 -6.16 -12.18
C TYR A 158 7.00 -6.06 -13.09
N THR A 159 7.69 -4.91 -13.09
CA THR A 159 8.96 -4.77 -13.82
C THR A 159 10.05 -5.67 -13.23
N GLY A 160 10.03 -5.90 -11.91
CA GLY A 160 10.87 -6.83 -11.18
C GLY A 160 10.65 -8.29 -11.60
N PHE A 161 9.40 -8.74 -11.76
CA PHE A 161 9.11 -10.08 -12.30
C PHE A 161 9.68 -10.28 -13.72
N SER A 162 9.66 -9.22 -14.54
CA SER A 162 10.24 -9.27 -15.88
C SER A 162 11.77 -9.31 -15.83
N ALA A 163 12.39 -8.55 -14.92
CA ALA A 163 13.84 -8.58 -14.69
C ALA A 163 14.29 -9.95 -14.14
N TYR A 164 13.57 -10.49 -13.17
CA TYR A 164 13.81 -11.82 -12.59
C TYR A 164 13.74 -12.92 -13.65
N ARG A 165 12.68 -12.94 -14.48
CA ARG A 165 12.53 -13.92 -15.56
C ARG A 165 13.70 -13.88 -16.54
N ARG A 166 14.18 -12.68 -16.91
CA ARG A 166 15.33 -12.52 -17.81
C ARG A 166 16.64 -12.99 -17.16
N LYS A 167 16.84 -12.73 -15.87
CA LYS A 167 18.09 -13.10 -15.17
C LYS A 167 18.15 -14.59 -14.81
N MET A 168 17.04 -15.17 -14.36
CA MET A 168 16.98 -16.54 -13.86
C MET A 168 16.52 -17.57 -14.90
N SER A 169 16.02 -17.13 -16.06
CA SER A 169 15.35 -17.99 -17.04
C SER A 169 14.21 -18.84 -16.45
N ARG A 170 13.63 -18.39 -15.32
CA ARG A 170 12.52 -19.05 -14.61
C ARG A 170 11.21 -18.33 -14.86
N SER A 171 10.13 -19.09 -14.99
CA SER A 171 8.79 -18.52 -15.17
C SER A 171 8.32 -17.82 -13.90
N THR A 172 7.87 -16.56 -14.05
CA THR A 172 7.27 -15.75 -12.98
C THR A 172 5.74 -15.72 -13.06
N ARG A 173 5.12 -16.53 -13.93
CA ARG A 173 3.68 -16.48 -14.22
C ARG A 173 2.83 -16.69 -12.97
N LEU A 174 3.14 -17.69 -12.15
CA LEU A 174 2.37 -17.98 -10.93
C LEU A 174 2.48 -16.83 -9.93
N LEU A 175 3.69 -16.31 -9.70
CA LEU A 175 3.92 -15.14 -8.85
C LEU A 175 3.15 -13.91 -9.32
N ALA A 176 3.15 -13.66 -10.64
CA ALA A 176 2.40 -12.54 -11.21
C ALA A 176 0.88 -12.70 -11.04
N ILE A 177 0.33 -13.91 -11.20
CA ILE A 177 -1.09 -14.19 -10.97
C ILE A 177 -1.44 -13.96 -9.50
N LEU A 178 -0.66 -14.52 -8.56
CA LEU A 178 -0.88 -14.33 -7.13
C LEU A 178 -0.80 -12.86 -6.73
N PHE A 179 0.20 -12.15 -7.23
CA PHE A 179 0.36 -10.72 -6.95
C PHE A 179 -0.81 -9.91 -7.51
N THR A 180 -1.26 -10.23 -8.73
CA THR A 180 -2.41 -9.55 -9.36
C THR A 180 -3.70 -9.82 -8.58
N ALA A 181 -3.92 -11.05 -8.15
CA ALA A 181 -5.07 -11.41 -7.31
C ALA A 181 -5.05 -10.64 -5.98
N GLN A 182 -3.89 -10.58 -5.32
CA GLN A 182 -3.70 -9.78 -4.10
C GLN A 182 -4.02 -8.30 -4.33
N VAL A 183 -3.40 -7.67 -5.34
CA VAL A 183 -3.63 -6.24 -5.65
C VAL A 183 -5.09 -5.98 -6.01
N SER A 184 -5.73 -6.89 -6.76
CA SER A 184 -7.14 -6.77 -7.13
C SER A 184 -8.05 -6.86 -5.90
N PHE A 185 -7.76 -7.76 -4.96
CA PHE A 185 -8.47 -7.85 -3.68
C PHE A 185 -8.31 -6.56 -2.85
N MET A 186 -7.09 -6.04 -2.75
CA MET A 186 -6.83 -4.77 -2.04
C MET A 186 -7.53 -3.58 -2.71
N ALA A 187 -7.53 -3.52 -4.05
CA ALA A 187 -8.24 -2.51 -4.82
C ALA A 187 -9.76 -2.62 -4.62
N PHE A 188 -10.31 -3.84 -4.61
CA PHE A 188 -11.70 -4.08 -4.27
C PHE A 188 -12.04 -3.55 -2.88
N VAL A 189 -11.26 -3.91 -1.85
CA VAL A 189 -11.45 -3.39 -0.48
C VAL A 189 -11.38 -1.86 -0.46
N TYR A 190 -10.40 -1.26 -1.15
CA TYR A 190 -10.24 0.19 -1.22
C TYR A 190 -11.46 0.90 -1.82
N LEU A 191 -12.00 0.37 -2.92
CA LEU A 191 -13.20 0.93 -3.58
C LEU A 191 -14.46 0.69 -2.74
N PHE A 192 -14.55 -0.49 -2.13
CA PHE A 192 -15.70 -0.91 -1.33
C PHE A 192 -15.89 -0.05 -0.08
N GLN A 193 -14.80 0.48 0.50
CA GLN A 193 -14.86 1.39 1.65
C GLN A 193 -15.78 2.60 1.43
N ASP A 194 -15.84 3.13 0.20
CA ASP A 194 -16.64 4.31 -0.17
C ASP A 194 -18.13 4.00 -0.31
N ARG A 195 -18.47 2.75 -0.67
CA ARG A 195 -19.84 2.32 -1.00
C ARG A 195 -20.55 1.64 0.17
N TRP A 196 -19.83 1.23 1.20
CA TRP A 196 -20.39 0.47 2.32
C TRP A 196 -21.58 1.15 2.99
N GLU A 197 -21.45 2.40 3.40
CA GLU A 197 -22.53 3.16 4.07
C GLU A 197 -23.75 3.35 3.16
N TYR A 198 -23.50 3.66 1.88
CA TYR A 198 -24.56 3.80 0.89
C TYR A 198 -25.38 2.52 0.75
N MET A 199 -24.73 1.35 0.70
CA MET A 199 -25.44 0.06 0.62
C MET A 199 -26.22 -0.28 1.88
N GLN A 200 -25.70 0.04 3.07
CA GLN A 200 -26.43 -0.15 4.33
C GLN A 200 -27.71 0.69 4.35
N GLN A 201 -27.66 1.93 3.87
CA GLN A 201 -28.82 2.82 3.83
C GLN A 201 -29.90 2.35 2.83
N GLN A 202 -29.52 1.73 1.71
CA GLN A 202 -30.46 1.16 0.73
C GLN A 202 -31.25 -0.05 1.30
N GLY A 203 -30.64 -0.85 2.18
CA GLY A 203 -31.30 -2.00 2.82
C GLY A 203 -32.33 -1.63 3.90
N VAL A 204 -32.31 -0.40 4.42
CA VAL A 204 -33.17 0.05 5.53
C VAL A 204 -34.53 0.60 5.04
N ILE A 205 -34.66 1.04 3.78
CA ILE A 205 -35.89 1.67 3.27
C ILE A 205 -37.05 0.68 3.03
N LEU A 206 -36.80 -0.64 3.00
CA LEU A 206 -37.87 -1.65 2.87
C LEU A 206 -38.46 -2.14 4.21
N GLY A 207 -37.89 -1.75 5.36
CA GLY A 207 -38.30 -2.28 6.67
C GLY A 207 -39.35 -1.47 7.42
N ASN A 208 -39.64 -0.22 7.02
CA ASN A 208 -40.42 0.71 7.84
C ASN A 208 -41.80 1.09 7.26
N ASN A 209 -42.28 0.44 6.20
CA ASN A 209 -43.58 0.74 5.59
C ASN A 209 -44.74 -0.13 6.08
N GLU A 210 -44.55 -0.95 7.11
CA GLU A 210 -45.65 -1.69 7.76
C GLU A 210 -45.75 -1.31 9.25
N VAL A 211 -46.35 -0.16 9.54
CA VAL A 211 -46.97 0.09 10.85
C VAL A 211 -48.42 0.50 10.62
N PRO A 212 -49.40 -0.38 10.90
CA PRO A 212 -50.80 -0.02 10.87
C PRO A 212 -51.15 0.98 11.98
N ILE A 213 -51.84 2.04 11.55
CA ILE A 213 -52.47 3.06 12.38
C ILE A 213 -53.48 2.38 13.34
N ALA A 214 -53.19 2.36 14.64
CA ALA A 214 -54.22 2.17 15.68
C ALA A 214 -53.68 2.54 17.08
N ALA A 215 -53.92 3.78 17.51
CA ALA A 215 -54.03 4.11 18.93
C ALA A 215 -54.92 5.35 19.12
N THR A 216 -56.22 5.06 19.21
CA THR A 216 -57.16 5.52 20.24
C THR A 216 -57.25 7.02 20.56
N ALA A 217 -58.44 7.55 20.27
CA ALA A 217 -58.99 8.81 20.74
C ALA A 217 -58.98 8.96 22.28
N SER A 218 -58.66 10.16 22.79
CA SER A 218 -59.42 10.81 23.87
C SER A 218 -59.05 12.30 24.05
N ASN A 219 -60.09 13.12 23.94
CA ASN A 219 -60.44 14.38 24.62
C ASN A 219 -59.54 15.64 24.66
N GLN A 220 -60.16 16.70 24.09
CA GLN A 220 -60.41 18.04 24.64
C GLN A 220 -59.24 18.94 25.04
N GLN A 221 -59.02 20.04 24.30
CA GLN A 221 -59.50 21.39 24.66
C GLN A 221 -59.16 22.45 23.60
N ASN A 222 -60.18 23.26 23.30
CA ASN A 222 -60.19 24.65 22.82
C ASN A 222 -58.83 25.39 22.68
N ASP A 223 -58.57 26.01 21.52
CA ASP A 223 -58.76 27.46 21.39
C ASP A 223 -58.56 27.98 19.95
N GLN A 224 -59.28 29.06 19.70
CA GLN A 224 -59.46 29.80 18.46
C GLN A 224 -58.15 30.40 17.94
N ASN A 225 -57.95 30.46 16.61
CA ASN A 225 -58.11 31.67 15.79
C ASN A 225 -57.25 31.65 14.50
N GLN A 226 -57.86 32.17 13.43
CA GLN A 226 -57.24 32.81 12.26
C GLN A 226 -56.68 31.94 11.11
N LYS A 227 -57.53 31.79 10.08
CA LYS A 227 -57.09 31.62 8.68
C LYS A 227 -56.45 32.90 8.17
N VAL A 228 -55.22 32.83 7.65
CA VAL A 228 -54.76 33.69 6.54
C VAL A 228 -54.01 32.81 5.54
N LEU A 229 -54.53 32.75 4.32
CA LEU A 229 -54.00 32.06 3.16
C LEU A 229 -53.42 33.11 2.20
N VAL A 230 -52.09 33.17 2.02
CA VAL A 230 -51.40 33.98 0.98
C VAL A 230 -50.11 33.24 0.58
N PRO A 231 -49.70 33.22 -0.71
CA PRO A 231 -49.10 32.04 -1.32
C PRO A 231 -47.59 31.91 -1.21
N GLU A 232 -47.16 30.67 -1.41
CA GLU A 232 -45.79 30.18 -1.53
C GLU A 232 -44.98 30.97 -2.58
N ARG A 233 -43.87 31.58 -2.15
CA ARG A 233 -42.87 32.14 -3.07
C ARG A 233 -41.82 31.05 -3.34
N CYS A 234 -41.92 30.42 -4.51
CA CYS A 234 -40.92 29.47 -5.01
C CYS A 234 -39.55 30.17 -5.11
N GLY A 235 -38.68 29.87 -4.15
CA GLY A 235 -37.32 30.40 -4.05
C GLY A 235 -36.35 29.25 -3.86
N LYS A 236 -35.54 28.98 -4.89
CA LYS A 236 -34.50 27.96 -4.95
C LYS A 236 -33.56 28.07 -3.73
N ARG A 237 -33.70 27.20 -2.73
CA ARG A 237 -32.82 27.12 -1.55
C ARG A 237 -31.54 26.39 -1.93
N ASN A 238 -30.42 27.11 -1.97
CA ASN A 238 -29.09 26.52 -2.00
C ASN A 238 -28.73 25.96 -0.60
N SER A 239 -28.27 24.72 -0.55
CA SER A 239 -28.01 23.89 0.64
C SER A 239 -26.75 24.26 1.45
N LEU A 240 -26.27 25.51 1.38
CA LEU A 240 -24.98 25.92 1.97
C LEU A 240 -25.07 27.04 3.01
N ARG A 241 -26.18 27.15 3.72
CA ARG A 241 -26.27 28.05 4.88
C ARG A 241 -26.65 27.22 6.11
N ASN A 242 -25.62 26.75 6.81
CA ASN A 242 -25.56 26.44 8.25
C ASN A 242 -24.24 25.72 8.58
N LEU A 243 -23.12 26.44 8.55
CA LEU A 243 -21.86 25.93 9.13
C LEU A 243 -21.04 27.01 9.84
N PHE A 244 -21.68 28.05 10.39
CA PHE A 244 -21.03 29.02 11.29
C PHE A 244 -22.06 29.67 12.24
N ASP A 245 -22.95 28.87 12.83
CA ASP A 245 -23.61 29.19 14.10
C ASP A 245 -23.54 27.94 14.99
#